data_AF-U5NBE9-F1
#
_entry.id   AF-U5NBE9-F1
#
_cell.length_a   1.000
_cell.length_b   1.000
_cell.length_c   1.000
_cell.angle_alpha   90.00
_cell.angle_beta   90.00
_cell.angle_gamma   90.00
#
_symmetry.space_group_name_H-M   'P 1'
#
loop_
_entity.id
_entity.type
_entity.pdbx_description
1 polymer ?
#
loop_
_entity_poly.entity_id
_entity_poly.type
_entity_poly.pdbx_seq_one_letter_code
_entity_poly.pdbx_strand_id
1 'polypeptide(L)'
;MKKENIKINSLILEYIKKFQNNKDQEAFNHVLSKYFPATCKYAAKFLNNNVYSNLISWSFQEVESYVFLAFWKAINSYRLESESSLSFKNYLYQLVKFQTLHELKKNFNWQFISKEHQQWCRETEIEMVKNSLDIYQDLSFKEKTNKIYEFLKSKNIQYALIWDLKSRGIKKAEICKKLKISSSGLKSRWQYIKKLILGKYSSLSEIY
;
A
#
# COMPACT_ATOMS: atom_id res chain seq x y z
N MET A 1 -5.76 25.07 4.38
CA MET A 1 -6.49 23.83 4.00
C MET A 1 -7.45 23.99 2.81
N LYS A 2 -8.62 24.67 2.86
CA LYS A 2 -9.54 24.75 1.69
C LYS A 2 -8.95 25.50 0.48
N LYS A 3 -8.27 26.63 0.70
CA LYS A 3 -7.67 27.44 -0.40
C LYS A 3 -6.47 26.78 -1.08
N GLU A 4 -5.66 26.00 -0.36
CA GLU A 4 -4.51 25.27 -0.93
C GLU A 4 -4.97 24.13 -1.82
N ASN A 5 -6.00 23.37 -1.42
CA ASN A 5 -6.55 22.30 -2.25
C ASN A 5 -7.15 22.81 -3.57
N ILE A 6 -7.68 24.04 -3.60
CA ILE A 6 -8.20 24.67 -4.82
C ILE A 6 -7.06 25.02 -5.78
N LYS A 7 -5.97 25.64 -5.30
CA LYS A 7 -4.77 25.94 -6.11
C LYS A 7 -4.08 24.67 -6.64
N ILE A 8 -4.03 23.62 -5.82
CA ILE A 8 -3.41 22.35 -6.19
C ILE A 8 -4.22 21.62 -7.27
N ASN A 9 -5.55 21.77 -7.28
CA ASN A 9 -6.41 21.21 -8.31
C ASN A 9 -6.34 22.00 -9.62
N SER A 10 -6.27 23.35 -9.58
CA SER A 10 -6.15 24.16 -10.78
C SER A 10 -4.85 23.87 -11.54
N LEU A 11 -3.73 23.72 -10.82
CA LEU A 11 -2.42 23.40 -11.40
C LEU A 11 -2.41 22.03 -12.11
N ILE A 12 -3.15 21.05 -11.61
CA ILE A 12 -3.26 19.72 -12.24
C ILE A 12 -4.07 19.77 -13.52
N LEU A 13 -5.17 20.52 -13.53
CA LEU A 13 -5.97 20.71 -14.74
C LEU A 13 -5.15 21.40 -15.84
N GLU A 14 -4.29 22.36 -15.47
CA GLU A 14 -3.35 22.98 -16.41
C GLU A 14 -2.35 21.99 -16.98
N TYR A 15 -1.73 21.14 -16.16
CA TYR A 15 -0.81 20.11 -16.67
C TYR A 15 -1.52 19.08 -17.55
N ILE A 16 -2.73 18.66 -17.18
CA ILE A 16 -3.54 17.77 -18.03
C ILE A 16 -3.81 18.46 -19.38
N LYS A 17 -4.19 19.73 -19.38
CA LYS A 17 -4.42 20.52 -20.60
C LYS A 17 -3.17 20.63 -21.47
N LYS A 18 -2.01 20.91 -20.86
CA LYS A 18 -0.72 20.95 -21.57
C LYS A 18 -0.39 19.63 -22.24
N PHE A 19 -0.58 18.51 -21.53
CA PHE A 19 -0.37 17.19 -22.12
C PHE A 19 -1.37 16.87 -23.23
N GLN A 20 -2.66 17.13 -23.02
CA GLN A 20 -3.70 16.82 -24.01
C GLN A 20 -3.49 17.57 -25.33
N ASN A 21 -3.17 18.87 -25.25
CA ASN A 21 -3.02 19.74 -26.41
C ASN A 21 -1.65 19.60 -27.10
N ASN A 22 -0.58 19.52 -26.31
CA ASN A 22 0.79 19.68 -26.82
C ASN A 22 1.63 18.41 -26.66
N LYS A 23 1.08 17.33 -26.10
CA LYS A 23 1.82 16.10 -25.74
C LYS A 23 3.05 16.36 -24.87
N ASP A 24 2.95 17.38 -24.01
CA ASP A 24 3.98 17.82 -23.07
C ASP A 24 4.31 16.71 -22.04
N GLN A 25 5.48 16.10 -22.19
CA GLN A 25 5.94 15.00 -21.36
C GLN A 25 6.26 15.42 -19.93
N GLU A 26 6.70 16.66 -19.71
CA GLU A 26 6.96 17.16 -18.35
C GLU A 26 5.64 17.29 -17.59
N ALA A 27 4.62 17.84 -18.25
CA ALA A 27 3.27 17.91 -17.69
C ALA A 27 2.69 16.52 -17.38
N PHE A 28 2.87 15.55 -18.29
CA PHE A 28 2.49 14.15 -18.06
C PHE A 28 3.19 13.57 -16.83
N ASN A 29 4.52 13.66 -16.76
CA ASN A 29 5.32 13.12 -15.66
C ASN A 29 4.98 13.78 -14.32
N HIS A 30 4.63 15.07 -14.33
CA HIS A 30 4.23 15.78 -13.12
C HIS A 30 2.88 15.27 -12.58
N VAL A 31 1.90 15.03 -13.45
CA VAL A 31 0.60 14.47 -13.03
C VAL A 31 0.77 13.00 -12.62
N LEU A 32 1.58 12.25 -13.36
CA LEU A 32 1.87 10.83 -13.09
C LEU A 32 2.51 10.67 -11.71
N SER A 33 3.62 11.35 -11.44
CA SER A 33 4.34 11.26 -10.15
C SER A 33 3.45 11.58 -8.95
N LYS A 34 2.49 12.51 -9.12
CA LYS A 34 1.54 12.89 -8.07
C LYS A 34 0.50 11.82 -7.76
N TYR A 35 -0.07 11.17 -8.78
CA TYR A 35 -1.20 10.25 -8.59
C TYR A 35 -0.81 8.78 -8.62
N PHE A 36 0.29 8.42 -9.27
CA PHE A 36 0.68 7.03 -9.51
C PHE A 36 0.85 6.21 -8.22
N PRO A 37 1.63 6.64 -7.20
CA PRO A 37 1.83 5.81 -6.00
C PRO A 37 0.53 5.57 -5.22
N ALA A 38 -0.33 6.58 -5.13
CA ALA A 38 -1.61 6.47 -4.45
C ALA A 38 -2.60 5.59 -5.24
N THR A 39 -2.52 5.62 -6.57
CA THR A 39 -3.35 4.81 -7.45
C THR A 39 -2.92 3.34 -7.43
N CYS A 40 -1.62 3.04 -7.41
CA CYS A 40 -1.11 1.68 -7.20
C CYS A 40 -1.58 1.08 -5.86
N LYS A 41 -1.52 1.86 -4.78
CA LYS A 41 -2.05 1.43 -3.47
C LYS A 41 -3.56 1.16 -3.52
N TYR A 42 -4.32 2.00 -4.22
CA TYR A 42 -5.75 1.81 -4.41
C TYR A 42 -6.03 0.55 -5.23
N ALA A 43 -5.34 0.35 -6.35
CA ALA A 43 -5.51 -0.78 -7.25
C ALA A 43 -5.18 -2.10 -6.55
N ALA A 44 -4.04 -2.18 -5.85
CA ALA A 44 -3.65 -3.36 -5.08
C ALA A 44 -4.70 -3.70 -4.01
N LYS A 45 -5.17 -2.70 -3.25
CA LYS A 45 -6.24 -2.92 -2.26
C LYS A 45 -7.55 -3.37 -2.91
N PHE A 46 -7.89 -2.80 -4.06
CA PHE A 46 -9.10 -3.16 -4.78
C PHE A 46 -9.03 -4.60 -5.31
N LEU A 47 -7.92 -4.99 -5.94
CA LEU A 47 -7.67 -6.34 -6.42
C LEU A 47 -7.74 -7.35 -5.26
N ASN A 48 -7.01 -7.11 -4.16
CA ASN A 48 -7.02 -8.01 -3.00
C ASN A 48 -8.41 -8.18 -2.37
N ASN A 49 -9.30 -7.20 -2.51
CA ASN A 49 -10.67 -7.27 -1.98
C ASN A 49 -11.68 -7.90 -2.96
N ASN A 50 -11.37 -7.97 -4.25
CA ASN A 50 -12.30 -8.42 -5.30
C ASN A 50 -11.82 -9.67 -6.04
N VAL A 51 -10.59 -10.11 -5.79
CA VAL A 51 -10.03 -11.36 -6.29
C VAL A 51 -10.33 -12.42 -5.23
N TYR A 52 -11.14 -13.40 -5.61
CA TYR A 52 -11.69 -14.40 -4.70
C TYR A 52 -11.11 -15.80 -4.88
N SER A 53 -9.96 -15.95 -5.54
CA SER A 53 -9.31 -17.25 -5.50
C SER A 53 -7.81 -17.15 -5.69
N ASN A 54 -7.16 -18.14 -5.09
CA ASN A 54 -5.81 -18.60 -5.28
C ASN A 54 -5.44 -18.83 -6.78
N LEU A 55 -6.38 -18.62 -7.72
CA LEU A 55 -6.19 -18.73 -9.17
C LEU A 55 -5.67 -17.43 -9.81
N ILE A 56 -5.71 -16.31 -9.11
CA ILE A 56 -5.25 -15.02 -9.66
C ILE A 56 -4.29 -14.34 -8.69
N SER A 57 -3.00 -14.66 -8.84
CA SER A 57 -1.91 -13.92 -8.23
C SER A 57 -1.51 -12.74 -9.10
N TRP A 58 -1.36 -11.56 -8.52
CA TRP A 58 -0.83 -10.38 -9.20
C TRP A 58 0.48 -9.97 -8.57
N SER A 59 1.50 -9.77 -9.40
CA SER A 59 2.74 -9.14 -9.01
C SER A 59 2.57 -7.63 -8.89
N PHE A 60 3.48 -6.99 -8.13
CA PHE A 60 3.48 -5.54 -8.01
C PHE A 60 3.71 -4.84 -9.36
N GLN A 61 4.56 -5.42 -10.21
CA GLN A 61 4.86 -4.92 -11.55
C GLN A 61 3.63 -4.95 -12.47
N GLU A 62 2.77 -5.97 -12.34
CA GLU A 62 1.51 -6.04 -13.08
C GLU A 62 0.55 -4.94 -12.62
N VAL A 63 0.48 -4.68 -11.30
CA VAL A 63 -0.33 -3.57 -10.76
C VAL A 63 0.18 -2.23 -11.29
N GLU A 64 1.49 -2.00 -11.30
CA GLU A 64 2.09 -0.77 -11.83
C GLU A 64 1.81 -0.58 -13.33
N SER A 65 2.03 -1.62 -14.13
CA SER A 65 1.76 -1.61 -15.58
C SER A 65 0.29 -1.30 -15.86
N TYR A 66 -0.60 -1.94 -15.10
CA TYR A 66 -2.03 -1.75 -15.21
C TYR A 66 -2.46 -0.32 -14.84
N VAL A 67 -1.96 0.20 -13.72
CA VAL A 67 -2.23 1.59 -13.30
C VAL A 67 -1.68 2.59 -14.30
N PHE A 68 -0.53 2.33 -14.90
CA PHE A 68 0.05 3.17 -15.93
C PHE A 68 -0.87 3.24 -17.17
N LEU A 69 -1.39 2.10 -17.64
CA LEU A 69 -2.33 2.07 -18.76
C LEU A 69 -3.65 2.79 -18.44
N ALA A 70 -4.18 2.60 -17.23
CA ALA A 70 -5.37 3.31 -16.78
C ALA A 70 -5.12 4.83 -16.69
N PHE A 71 -3.95 5.23 -16.22
CA PHE A 71 -3.51 6.63 -16.16
C PHE A 71 -3.36 7.23 -17.56
N TRP A 72 -2.71 6.52 -18.49
CA TRP A 72 -2.56 6.94 -19.87
C TRP A 72 -3.90 7.20 -20.54
N LYS A 73 -4.88 6.30 -20.34
CA LYS A 73 -6.24 6.51 -20.81
C LYS A 73 -6.87 7.71 -20.12
N ALA A 74 -6.79 7.78 -18.79
CA ALA A 74 -7.41 8.82 -17.99
C ALA A 74 -6.96 10.22 -18.42
N ILE A 75 -5.65 10.44 -18.58
CA ILE A 75 -5.12 11.75 -18.92
C ILE A 75 -5.49 12.17 -20.35
N ASN A 76 -5.66 11.23 -21.28
CA ASN A 76 -6.08 11.54 -22.64
C ASN A 76 -7.59 11.79 -22.75
N SER A 77 -8.43 11.13 -21.94
CA SER A 77 -9.90 11.18 -22.05
C SER A 77 -10.59 12.06 -21.01
N TYR A 78 -9.87 12.58 -20.02
CA TYR A 78 -10.45 13.41 -18.97
C TYR A 78 -10.96 14.73 -19.54
N ARG A 79 -12.25 15.01 -19.34
CA ARG A 79 -12.89 16.26 -19.76
C ARG A 79 -12.61 17.36 -18.73
N LEU A 80 -11.88 18.39 -19.18
CA LEU A 80 -11.45 19.53 -18.36
C LEU A 80 -12.58 20.54 -18.06
N GLU A 81 -13.66 20.52 -18.84
CA GLU A 81 -14.78 21.43 -18.69
C GLU A 81 -15.66 21.07 -17.47
N SER A 82 -16.41 22.07 -16.99
CA SER A 82 -17.29 22.05 -15.80
C SER A 82 -18.36 20.97 -15.77
N GLU A 83 -18.50 20.17 -16.83
CA GLU A 83 -19.41 19.03 -16.88
C GLU A 83 -18.87 17.78 -16.16
N SER A 84 -17.55 17.70 -15.90
CA SER A 84 -17.01 16.60 -15.10
C SER A 84 -17.21 16.87 -13.60
N SER A 85 -18.29 16.32 -13.03
CA SER A 85 -18.55 16.38 -11.58
C SER A 85 -17.47 15.69 -10.73
N LEU A 86 -16.57 14.93 -11.35
CA LEU A 86 -15.56 14.10 -10.71
C LEU A 86 -14.16 14.69 -10.89
N SER A 87 -13.45 14.92 -9.78
CA SER A 87 -12.02 15.23 -9.82
C SER A 87 -11.22 14.17 -10.59
N PHE A 88 -10.13 14.58 -11.25
CA PHE A 88 -9.23 13.69 -11.98
C PHE A 88 -8.83 12.43 -11.19
N LYS A 89 -8.53 12.60 -9.89
CA LYS A 89 -8.21 11.48 -8.98
C LYS A 89 -9.34 10.44 -8.94
N ASN A 90 -10.58 10.90 -8.74
CA ASN A 90 -11.72 10.00 -8.63
C ASN A 90 -12.06 9.37 -9.98
N TYR A 91 -11.92 10.13 -11.07
CA TYR A 91 -12.05 9.60 -12.43
C TYR A 91 -11.04 8.49 -12.71
N LEU A 92 -9.76 8.70 -12.37
CA LEU A 92 -8.71 7.69 -12.47
C LEU A 92 -9.02 6.44 -11.65
N TYR A 93 -9.49 6.60 -10.40
CA TYR A 93 -9.86 5.45 -9.56
C TYR A 93 -11.04 4.67 -10.12
N GLN A 94 -12.03 5.36 -10.69
CA GLN A 94 -13.15 4.70 -11.36
C GLN A 94 -12.69 3.94 -12.60
N LEU A 95 -11.80 4.52 -13.42
CA LEU A 95 -11.21 3.84 -14.57
C LEU A 95 -10.49 2.56 -14.15
N VAL A 96 -9.62 2.64 -13.14
CA VAL A 96 -8.93 1.47 -12.55
C VAL A 96 -9.96 0.43 -12.11
N LYS A 97 -10.98 0.82 -11.34
CA LYS A 97 -12.01 -0.10 -10.85
C LYS A 97 -12.76 -0.80 -11.98
N PHE A 98 -13.27 -0.04 -12.96
CA PHE A 98 -14.11 -0.60 -14.02
C PHE A 98 -13.31 -1.46 -15.00
N GLN A 99 -12.10 -1.04 -15.36
CA GLN A 99 -11.22 -1.86 -16.19
C GLN A 99 -10.84 -3.15 -15.47
N THR A 100 -10.62 -3.12 -14.14
CA THR A 100 -10.25 -4.32 -13.39
C THR A 100 -11.42 -5.29 -13.38
N LEU A 101 -12.63 -4.80 -13.10
CA LEU A 101 -13.84 -5.62 -13.14
C LEU A 101 -14.12 -6.17 -14.54
N HIS A 102 -13.87 -5.38 -15.59
CA HIS A 102 -14.05 -5.81 -16.97
C HIS A 102 -13.05 -6.92 -17.34
N GLU A 103 -11.76 -6.74 -17.11
CA GLU A 103 -10.73 -7.74 -17.40
C GLU A 103 -10.94 -9.01 -16.58
N LEU A 104 -11.31 -8.87 -15.30
CA LEU A 104 -11.68 -9.99 -14.47
C LEU A 104 -12.86 -10.78 -15.06
N LYS A 105 -13.90 -10.10 -15.54
CA LYS A 105 -15.08 -10.76 -16.13
C LYS A 105 -14.82 -11.37 -17.50
N LYS A 106 -13.97 -10.74 -18.30
CA LYS A 106 -13.65 -11.18 -19.65
C LYS A 106 -12.73 -12.39 -19.67
N ASN A 107 -11.68 -12.36 -18.84
CA ASN A 107 -10.60 -13.34 -18.92
C ASN A 107 -10.77 -14.49 -17.93
N PHE A 108 -11.58 -14.31 -16.88
CA PHE A 108 -11.85 -15.35 -15.90
C PHE A 108 -13.32 -15.75 -15.96
N ASN A 109 -13.59 -17.04 -16.02
CA ASN A 109 -14.95 -17.56 -15.85
C ASN A 109 -15.38 -17.29 -14.41
N TRP A 110 -16.21 -16.27 -14.19
CA TRP A 110 -16.74 -15.94 -12.86
C TRP A 110 -17.65 -17.07 -12.38
N GLN A 111 -17.08 -18.03 -11.67
CA GLN A 111 -17.85 -18.93 -10.85
C GLN A 111 -18.17 -18.21 -9.54
N PHE A 112 -19.44 -18.25 -9.13
CA PHE A 112 -19.86 -17.70 -7.85
C PHE A 112 -19.19 -18.50 -6.73
N ILE A 113 -18.24 -17.89 -6.04
CA ILE A 113 -17.56 -18.50 -4.89
C ILE A 113 -18.40 -18.17 -3.65
N SER A 114 -18.91 -19.22 -2.99
CA SER A 114 -19.75 -19.08 -1.80
C SER A 114 -18.99 -18.38 -0.67
N LYS A 115 -19.72 -17.70 0.23
CA LYS A 115 -19.11 -16.93 1.33
C LYS A 115 -18.28 -17.83 2.26
N GLU A 116 -18.68 -19.08 2.43
CA GLU A 116 -17.94 -20.07 3.23
C GLU A 116 -16.56 -20.36 2.61
N HIS A 117 -16.49 -20.49 1.30
CA HIS A 117 -15.24 -20.75 0.58
C HIS A 117 -14.31 -19.52 0.58
N GLN A 118 -14.88 -18.31 0.49
CA GLN A 118 -14.12 -17.07 0.65
C GLN A 118 -13.48 -16.95 2.05
N GLN A 119 -14.20 -17.39 3.08
CA GLN A 119 -13.69 -17.39 4.45
C GLN A 119 -12.58 -18.42 4.62
N TRP A 120 -12.78 -19.64 4.11
CA TRP A 120 -11.78 -20.70 4.14
C TRP A 120 -10.48 -20.28 3.43
N CYS A 121 -10.56 -19.68 2.23
CA CYS A 121 -9.39 -19.17 1.52
C CYS A 121 -8.63 -18.10 2.32
N ARG A 122 -9.33 -17.15 2.97
CA ARG A 122 -8.67 -16.13 3.82
C ARG A 122 -7.97 -16.74 5.03
N GLU A 123 -8.59 -17.74 5.65
CA GLU A 123 -8.00 -18.47 6.78
C GLU A 123 -6.76 -19.26 6.33
N THR A 124 -6.81 -19.86 5.13
CA THR A 124 -5.69 -20.61 4.55
C THR A 124 -4.56 -19.72 4.04
N GLU A 125 -4.86 -18.54 3.47
CA GLU A 125 -3.84 -17.56 3.06
C GLU A 125 -3.07 -17.02 4.26
N ILE A 126 -3.72 -16.77 5.40
CA ILE A 126 -3.06 -16.42 6.66
C ILE A 126 -2.05 -17.51 7.09
N GLU A 127 -2.32 -18.77 6.75
CA GLU A 127 -1.42 -19.90 7.00
C GLU A 127 -0.36 -20.10 5.88
N MET A 128 -0.63 -19.67 4.65
CA MET A 128 0.20 -19.92 3.45
C MET A 128 1.13 -18.75 3.03
N VAL A 129 1.17 -17.59 3.71
CA VAL A 129 2.15 -16.53 3.36
C VAL A 129 3.59 -16.95 3.72
N LYS A 130 4.22 -17.75 2.84
CA LYS A 130 5.67 -17.84 2.61
C LYS A 130 5.95 -18.33 1.18
N ASN A 131 5.90 -17.42 0.20
CA ASN A 131 6.45 -17.67 -1.15
C ASN A 131 7.86 -17.07 -1.29
N SER A 132 8.71 -17.67 -2.12
CA SER A 132 10.18 -17.50 -2.16
C SER A 132 10.72 -16.10 -2.45
N LEU A 133 9.93 -15.20 -3.05
CA LEU A 133 10.27 -13.78 -3.21
C LEU A 133 9.99 -12.95 -1.94
N ASP A 134 8.95 -13.32 -1.18
CA ASP A 134 8.75 -12.84 0.19
C ASP A 134 9.86 -13.35 1.10
N ILE A 135 10.43 -14.55 0.87
CA ILE A 135 11.56 -15.06 1.66
C ILE A 135 12.80 -14.17 1.54
N TYR A 136 13.10 -13.59 0.35
CA TYR A 136 14.28 -12.72 0.18
C TYR A 136 14.07 -11.32 0.78
N GLN A 137 12.87 -10.76 0.63
CA GLN A 137 12.49 -9.51 1.32
C GLN A 137 12.33 -9.71 2.83
N ASP A 138 11.83 -10.86 3.30
CA ASP A 138 11.78 -11.27 4.70
C ASP A 138 13.17 -11.54 5.25
N LEU A 139 14.12 -12.08 4.47
CA LEU A 139 15.50 -12.26 4.94
C LEU A 139 16.15 -10.89 5.20
N SER A 140 16.04 -9.95 4.25
CA SER A 140 16.52 -8.57 4.43
C SER A 140 15.77 -7.84 5.57
N PHE A 141 14.45 -8.02 5.65
CA PHE A 141 13.63 -7.42 6.71
C PHE A 141 13.89 -8.04 8.07
N LYS A 142 14.13 -9.35 8.15
CA LYS A 142 14.47 -10.09 9.37
C LYS A 142 15.89 -9.75 9.84
N GLU A 143 16.84 -9.56 8.93
CA GLU A 143 18.17 -9.02 9.26
C GLU A 143 18.08 -7.61 9.84
N LYS A 144 17.30 -6.72 9.22
CA LYS A 144 17.04 -5.37 9.75
C LYS A 144 16.31 -5.41 11.10
N THR A 145 15.32 -6.29 11.23
CA THR A 145 14.56 -6.50 12.47
C THR A 145 15.47 -7.04 13.57
N ASN A 146 16.39 -7.95 13.26
CA ASN A 146 17.39 -8.50 14.17
C ASN A 146 18.43 -7.44 14.58
N LYS A 147 18.84 -6.55 13.68
CA LYS A 147 19.73 -5.43 14.02
C LYS A 147 19.08 -4.43 14.96
N ILE A 148 17.82 -4.11 14.72
CA ILE A 148 17.02 -3.31 15.64
C ILE A 148 16.86 -4.06 16.98
N TYR A 149 16.62 -5.37 16.95
CA TYR A 149 16.52 -6.19 18.15
C TYR A 149 17.82 -6.17 18.99
N GLU A 150 18.98 -6.41 18.39
CA GLU A 150 20.27 -6.37 19.09
C GLU A 150 20.61 -4.97 19.60
N PHE A 151 20.28 -3.91 18.84
CA PHE A 151 20.38 -2.54 19.32
C PHE A 151 19.46 -2.28 20.54
N LEU A 152 18.20 -2.70 20.46
CA LEU A 152 17.28 -2.51 21.57
C LEU A 152 17.68 -3.35 22.77
N LYS A 153 18.22 -4.55 22.56
CA LYS A 153 18.72 -5.45 23.59
C LYS A 153 19.90 -4.84 24.34
N SER A 154 20.80 -4.14 23.66
CA SER A 154 21.89 -3.40 24.31
C SER A 154 21.42 -2.20 25.14
N LYS A 155 20.17 -1.74 24.94
CA LYS A 155 19.54 -0.69 25.75
C LYS A 155 18.67 -1.26 26.87
N ASN A 156 17.78 -2.19 26.55
CA ASN A 156 16.89 -2.88 27.47
C ASN A 156 16.27 -4.12 26.81
N ILE A 157 16.43 -5.28 27.45
CA ILE A 157 15.88 -6.55 26.96
C ILE A 157 14.35 -6.51 26.75
N GLN A 158 13.60 -5.81 27.60
CA GLN A 158 12.15 -5.69 27.43
C GLN A 158 11.78 -4.91 26.18
N TYR A 159 12.59 -3.94 25.74
CA TYR A 159 12.33 -3.19 24.51
C TYR A 159 12.55 -4.07 23.28
N ALA A 160 13.59 -4.88 23.30
CA ALA A 160 13.87 -5.87 22.28
C ALA A 160 12.72 -6.88 22.15
N LEU A 161 12.23 -7.39 23.27
CA LEU A 161 11.09 -8.33 23.29
C LEU A 161 9.77 -7.69 22.84
N ILE A 162 9.50 -6.43 23.21
CA ILE A 162 8.32 -5.71 22.69
C ILE A 162 8.42 -5.55 21.17
N TRP A 163 9.60 -5.22 20.66
CA TRP A 163 9.85 -5.07 19.23
C TRP A 163 9.69 -6.39 18.48
N ASP A 164 10.28 -7.48 18.97
CA ASP A 164 10.18 -8.82 18.37
C ASP A 164 8.73 -9.34 18.34
N LEU A 165 7.99 -9.19 19.44
CA LEU A 165 6.57 -9.58 19.45
C LEU A 165 5.72 -8.70 18.53
N LYS A 166 6.10 -7.42 18.34
CA LYS A 166 5.41 -6.50 17.43
C LYS A 166 5.72 -6.77 15.96
N SER A 167 6.97 -7.09 15.63
CA SER A 167 7.38 -7.41 14.26
C SER A 167 6.74 -8.71 13.77
N ARG A 168 6.47 -9.66 14.67
CA ARG A 168 5.72 -10.91 14.41
C ARG A 168 4.20 -10.71 14.32
N GLY A 169 3.69 -9.48 14.35
CA GLY A 169 2.26 -9.19 14.19
C GLY A 169 1.37 -9.53 15.39
N ILE A 170 1.93 -9.83 16.57
CA ILE A 170 1.16 -10.27 17.74
C ILE A 170 0.26 -9.13 18.26
N LYS A 171 -0.99 -9.50 18.59
CA LYS A 171 -2.01 -8.56 19.10
C LYS A 171 -1.56 -7.95 20.43
N LYS A 172 -1.90 -6.66 20.64
CA LYS A 172 -1.49 -5.91 21.84
C LYS A 172 -1.86 -6.60 23.16
N ALA A 173 -3.04 -7.21 23.23
CA ALA A 173 -3.51 -7.91 24.42
C ALA A 173 -2.62 -9.11 24.79
N GLU A 174 -2.14 -9.87 23.80
CA GLU A 174 -1.24 -11.00 24.01
C GLU A 174 0.16 -10.56 24.41
N ILE A 175 0.66 -9.45 23.85
CA ILE A 175 1.95 -8.86 24.26
C ILE A 175 1.91 -8.44 25.73
N CYS A 176 0.83 -7.77 26.15
CA CYS A 176 0.63 -7.38 27.54
C CYS A 176 0.63 -8.59 28.48
N LYS A 177 -0.04 -9.69 28.08
CA LYS A 177 -0.05 -10.96 28.82
C LYS A 177 1.34 -11.60 28.90
N LYS A 178 2.03 -11.75 27.76
CA LYS A 178 3.35 -12.42 27.68
C LYS A 178 4.44 -11.68 28.44
N LEU A 179 4.42 -10.35 28.40
CA LEU A 179 5.44 -9.53 29.06
C LEU A 179 5.03 -9.05 30.45
N LYS A 180 3.82 -9.39 30.93
CA LYS A 180 3.25 -8.92 32.20
C LYS A 180 3.31 -7.39 32.34
N ILE A 181 2.88 -6.68 31.30
CA ILE A 181 2.86 -5.21 31.24
C ILE A 181 1.46 -4.68 31.02
N SER A 182 1.15 -3.52 31.60
CA SER A 182 -0.12 -2.84 31.38
C SER A 182 -0.22 -2.31 29.95
N SER A 183 -1.46 -2.12 29.46
CA SER A 183 -1.73 -1.54 28.14
C SER A 183 -1.16 -0.13 27.99
N SER A 184 -1.24 0.68 29.05
CA SER A 184 -0.65 2.02 29.12
C SER A 184 0.88 1.96 29.08
N GLY A 185 1.49 1.03 29.83
CA GLY A 185 2.93 0.80 29.85
C GLY A 185 3.48 0.29 28.51
N LEU A 186 2.73 -0.56 27.80
CA LEU A 186 3.10 -0.97 26.44
C LEU A 186 3.06 0.21 25.47
N LYS A 187 2.05 1.09 25.57
CA LYS A 187 1.90 2.25 24.68
C LYS A 187 3.07 3.25 24.86
N SER A 188 3.42 3.58 26.10
CA SER A 188 4.52 4.51 26.39
C SER A 188 5.88 3.93 25.98
N ARG A 189 6.16 2.67 26.33
CA ARG A 189 7.39 1.98 25.91
C ARG A 189 7.50 1.86 24.40
N TRP A 190 6.39 1.61 23.70
CA TRP A 190 6.38 1.55 22.23
C TRP A 190 6.72 2.89 21.57
N GLN A 191 6.20 4.00 22.09
CA GLN A 191 6.56 5.34 21.61
C GLN A 191 8.04 5.64 21.86
N TYR A 192 8.56 5.26 23.02
CA TYR A 192 9.97 5.42 23.35
C TYR A 192 10.89 4.57 22.46
N ILE A 193 10.52 3.30 22.21
CA ILE A 193 11.23 2.41 21.27
C ILE A 193 11.31 3.03 19.88
N LYS A 194 10.20 3.57 19.36
CA LYS A 194 10.21 4.28 18.07
C LYS A 194 11.17 5.46 18.05
N LYS A 195 11.21 6.25 19.13
CA LYS A 195 12.13 7.38 19.25
C LYS A 195 13.59 6.92 19.28
N LEU A 196 13.90 5.83 20.00
CA LEU A 196 15.25 5.25 20.04
C LEU A 196 15.70 4.74 18.68
N ILE A 197 14.81 4.08 17.93
CA ILE A 197 15.11 3.58 16.58
C ILE A 197 15.35 4.75 15.63
N LEU A 198 14.46 5.75 15.61
CA LEU A 198 14.61 6.95 14.76
C LEU A 198 15.86 7.77 15.10
N GLY A 199 16.29 7.78 16.36
CA GLY A 199 17.51 8.46 16.78
C GLY A 199 18.79 7.74 16.35
N LYS A 200 18.73 6.44 16.02
CA LYS A 200 19.88 5.67 15.55
C LYS A 200 19.86 5.44 14.04
N TYR A 201 18.68 5.31 13.45
CA TYR A 201 18.47 5.05 12.03
C TYR A 201 17.48 6.10 11.51
N SER A 202 17.97 7.04 10.72
CA SER A 202 17.18 8.15 10.19
C SER A 202 16.21 7.66 9.10
N SER A 203 16.56 6.54 8.46
CA SER A 203 15.80 5.90 7.39
C SER A 203 15.96 4.37 7.40
N LEU A 204 15.00 3.64 6.82
CA LEU A 204 15.06 2.16 6.64
C LEU A 204 16.20 1.71 5.71
N SER A 205 16.75 2.64 4.92
CA SER A 205 17.92 2.46 4.06
C SER A 205 19.25 2.53 4.81
N GLU A 206 19.30 3.05 6.03
CA GLU A 206 20.53 3.14 6.85
C GLU A 206 20.76 1.92 7.75
N ILE A 207 19.86 0.94 7.71
CA ILE A 207 19.96 -0.28 8.53
C ILE A 207 20.71 -1.34 7.71
N TYR A 208 22.04 -1.23 7.71
CA TYR A 208 22.96 -2.15 7.02
C TYR A 208 23.62 -3.16 7.92
#